data_AF-A0A520Y5V2-F1
#
_entry.id   AF-A0A520Y5V2-F1
#
_cell.length_a   1.000
_cell.length_b   1.000
_cell.length_c   1.000
_cell.angle_alpha   90.00
_cell.angle_beta   90.00
_cell.angle_gamma   90.00
#
_symmetry.space_group_name_H-M   'P 1'
#
loop_
_entity.id
_entity.type
_entity.pdbx_description
1 polymer ?
#
loop_
_entity_poly.entity_id
_entity_poly.type
_entity_poly.pdbx_seq_one_letter_code
_entity_poly.pdbx_strand_id
1 'polypeptide(L)'
;MPANNAQKSSTSSFAARRTAIAEQDVAEGLDRACMNETKLRFLELNAMRTQRLRESLLPTQQVFLDLLPLLFHVNHASLPGYAADVPSGIANFKVGREHVKAARSVAKSFALQRDPKAEAAIDAVYLMGSCGSLAHNNRSDIDIWICTSEQLDKTGQAALQKKCSEVSAWAATLKIEAHFFIMHDQSFRDAKRAPMDVENCGRTQHYLLLDELYRSLIVAAGNMPLWWLVPDSHSENYSNYTAQLLEKRHVNAGECTDFGAPAQIPAAEFISAGVWQLYKGISSPYKALLKLMLIEAYAADPSASTLSAELKQRIYQGDYELEELEPYLQVYRRVE
;
A
#
# COMPACT_ATOMS: atom_id res chain seq x y z
N MET A 1 34.28 16.58 48.71
CA MET A 1 33.61 15.29 48.46
C MET A 1 32.28 15.27 49.16
N PRO A 2 31.18 14.79 48.56
CA PRO A 2 30.80 14.81 47.12
C PRO A 2 29.51 15.64 46.93
N ALA A 3 29.34 16.47 45.89
CA ALA A 3 29.10 16.15 44.47
C ALA A 3 27.89 15.20 44.27
N ASN A 4 26.68 15.79 44.18
CA ASN A 4 25.46 15.05 43.90
C ASN A 4 25.33 14.84 42.38
N ASN A 5 25.60 13.61 41.96
CA ASN A 5 25.50 13.11 40.59
C ASN A 5 24.01 12.95 40.23
N ALA A 6 23.46 13.89 39.45
CA ALA A 6 22.21 13.66 38.75
C ALA A 6 22.49 12.73 37.56
N GLN A 7 22.02 11.49 37.70
CA GLN A 7 22.04 10.44 36.69
C GLN A 7 21.58 10.97 35.33
N LYS A 8 22.51 10.95 34.36
CA LYS A 8 22.16 10.80 32.94
C LYS A 8 21.44 9.46 32.81
N SER A 9 20.13 9.49 32.64
CA SER A 9 19.37 8.31 32.21
C SER A 9 19.79 7.99 30.77
N SER A 10 20.60 6.95 30.64
CA SER A 10 20.90 6.29 29.39
C SER A 10 19.61 5.70 28.81
N THR A 11 18.95 6.39 27.89
CA THR A 11 18.01 5.78 26.96
C THR A 11 18.82 5.10 25.85
N SER A 12 19.50 4.01 26.21
CA SER A 12 19.96 3.01 25.27
C SER A 12 18.77 2.08 25.03
N SER A 13 17.94 2.44 24.05
CA SER A 13 16.99 1.51 23.44
C SER A 13 17.82 0.57 22.58
N PHE A 14 18.22 -0.59 23.13
CA PHE A 14 18.68 -1.70 22.32
C PHE A 14 17.49 -2.20 21.50
N ALA A 15 17.33 -1.69 20.27
CA ALA A 15 16.56 -2.41 19.27
C ALA A 15 17.25 -3.78 19.10
N ALA A 16 16.50 -4.86 19.31
CA ALA A 16 17.03 -6.19 19.06
C ALA A 16 17.40 -6.27 17.58
N ARG A 17 18.69 -6.37 17.28
CA ARG A 17 19.20 -6.44 15.91
C ARG A 17 18.57 -7.66 15.24
N ARG A 18 17.67 -7.43 14.29
CA ARG A 18 17.01 -8.51 13.54
C ARG A 18 18.07 -9.23 12.73
N THR A 19 18.04 -10.57 12.68
CA THR A 19 18.99 -11.34 11.87
C THR A 19 18.64 -11.23 10.39
N ALA A 20 19.63 -11.25 9.51
CA ALA A 20 19.36 -11.31 8.08
C ALA A 20 18.54 -12.55 7.71
N ILE A 21 17.55 -12.38 6.84
CA ILE A 21 16.78 -13.48 6.24
C ILE A 21 17.64 -14.06 5.14
N ALA A 22 17.87 -15.37 5.18
CA ALA A 22 18.58 -16.06 4.10
C ALA A 22 17.75 -15.97 2.81
N GLU A 23 18.34 -15.42 1.76
CA GLU A 23 17.77 -15.50 0.41
C GLU A 23 17.99 -16.92 -0.11
N GLN A 24 16.93 -17.55 -0.61
CA GLN A 24 16.92 -18.96 -1.00
C GLN A 24 16.25 -19.14 -2.35
N ASP A 25 16.74 -20.08 -3.14
CA ASP A 25 16.13 -20.47 -4.39
C ASP A 25 14.97 -21.45 -4.14
N VAL A 26 13.80 -21.18 -4.72
CA VAL A 26 12.64 -22.07 -4.66
C VAL A 26 12.96 -23.46 -5.23
N ALA A 27 13.90 -23.57 -6.17
CA ALA A 27 14.38 -24.82 -6.74
C ALA A 27 15.16 -25.67 -5.73
N GLU A 28 15.94 -25.04 -4.85
CA GLU A 28 16.77 -25.71 -3.84
C GLU A 28 16.01 -25.96 -2.52
N GLY A 29 14.86 -25.30 -2.36
CA GLY A 29 13.92 -25.47 -1.25
C GLY A 29 13.77 -24.18 -0.44
N LEU A 30 12.54 -23.89 -0.01
CA LEU A 30 12.24 -22.72 0.82
C LEU A 30 12.05 -23.11 2.28
N ASP A 31 12.80 -22.43 3.15
CA ASP A 31 12.55 -22.41 4.58
C ASP A 31 11.29 -21.57 4.85
N ARG A 32 10.22 -22.27 5.29
CA ARG A 32 8.97 -21.64 5.69
C ARG A 32 9.17 -20.64 6.84
N ALA A 33 10.20 -20.82 7.67
CA ALA A 33 10.54 -19.86 8.72
C ALA A 33 11.00 -18.52 8.12
N CYS A 34 11.87 -18.54 7.11
CA CYS A 34 12.32 -17.32 6.40
C CYS A 34 11.14 -16.58 5.77
N MET A 35 10.23 -17.29 5.08
CA MET A 35 9.04 -16.67 4.49
C MET A 35 8.10 -16.07 5.54
N ASN A 36 7.88 -16.78 6.64
CA ASN A 36 7.05 -16.28 7.75
C ASN A 36 7.68 -15.04 8.39
N GLU A 37 9.01 -15.03 8.56
CA GLU A 37 9.74 -13.88 9.06
C GLU A 37 9.61 -12.66 8.13
N THR A 38 9.73 -12.84 6.81
CA THR A 38 9.47 -11.78 5.83
C THR A 38 8.06 -11.21 5.96
N LYS A 39 7.04 -12.09 6.08
CA LYS A 39 5.65 -11.68 6.30
C LYS A 39 5.51 -10.87 7.59
N LEU A 40 6.13 -11.32 8.68
CA LEU A 40 6.08 -10.63 9.97
C LEU A 40 6.70 -9.23 9.90
N ARG A 41 7.87 -9.09 9.27
CA ARG A 41 8.51 -7.77 9.10
C ARG A 41 7.70 -6.82 8.24
N PHE A 42 7.07 -7.34 7.18
CA PHE A 42 6.13 -6.55 6.38
C PHE A 42 4.91 -6.09 7.20
N LEU A 43 4.31 -6.99 7.99
CA LEU A 43 3.17 -6.65 8.84
C LEU A 43 3.54 -5.63 9.92
N GLU A 44 4.75 -5.70 10.47
CA GLU A 44 5.29 -4.70 11.41
C GLU A 44 5.40 -3.33 10.75
N LEU A 45 6.00 -3.25 9.55
CA LEU A 45 6.07 -2.02 8.77
C LEU A 45 4.67 -1.46 8.46
N ASN A 46 3.74 -2.33 8.04
CA ASN A 46 2.36 -1.94 7.72
C ASN A 46 1.62 -1.38 8.95
N ALA A 47 1.80 -2.03 10.12
CA ALA A 47 1.21 -1.59 11.38
C ALA A 47 1.72 -0.21 11.79
N MET A 48 3.04 0.01 11.68
CA MET A 48 3.65 1.31 11.96
C MET A 48 3.09 2.41 11.04
N ARG A 49 3.03 2.17 9.73
CA ARG A 49 2.47 3.14 8.77
C ARG A 49 0.99 3.43 9.03
N THR A 50 0.21 2.39 9.37
CA THR A 50 -1.20 2.52 9.73
C THR A 50 -1.37 3.39 10.99
N GLN A 51 -0.54 3.16 12.00
CA GLN A 51 -0.55 3.95 13.23
C GLN A 51 -0.22 5.42 12.95
N ARG A 52 0.84 5.70 12.17
CA ARG A 52 1.20 7.08 11.79
C ARG A 52 0.08 7.78 11.02
N LEU A 53 -0.54 7.08 10.06
CA LEU A 53 -1.68 7.62 9.33
C LEU A 53 -2.80 7.97 10.32
N ARG A 54 -3.13 7.07 11.24
CA ARG A 54 -4.15 7.32 12.26
C ARG A 54 -3.85 8.56 13.12
N GLU A 55 -2.60 8.71 13.56
CA GLU A 55 -2.16 9.83 14.41
C GLU A 55 -2.18 11.17 13.69
N SER A 56 -2.01 11.17 12.36
CA SER A 56 -2.09 12.37 11.52
C SER A 56 -3.52 12.85 11.24
N LEU A 57 -4.53 12.03 11.53
CA LEU A 57 -5.95 12.30 11.29
C LEU A 57 -6.65 12.82 12.56
N LEU A 58 -7.62 13.72 12.37
CA LEU A 58 -8.52 14.15 13.44
C LEU A 58 -9.36 12.97 13.95
N PRO A 59 -9.82 12.95 15.22
CA PRO A 59 -10.67 11.87 15.72
C PRO A 59 -11.93 11.60 14.88
N THR A 60 -12.51 12.65 14.30
CA THR A 60 -13.66 12.55 13.37
C THR A 60 -13.28 11.90 12.04
N GLN A 61 -12.04 12.08 11.59
CA GLN A 61 -11.50 11.49 10.37
C GLN A 61 -11.04 10.04 10.58
N GLN A 62 -10.60 9.65 11.77
CA GLN A 62 -10.21 8.26 12.07
C GLN A 62 -11.36 7.26 11.85
N VAL A 63 -12.62 7.71 11.98
CA VAL A 63 -13.81 6.90 11.66
C VAL A 63 -13.80 6.45 10.19
N PHE A 64 -13.29 7.27 9.27
CA PHE A 64 -13.14 6.90 7.86
C PHE A 64 -12.17 5.73 7.70
N LEU A 65 -10.98 5.83 8.30
CA LEU A 65 -9.95 4.79 8.21
C LEU A 65 -10.45 3.46 8.81
N ASP A 66 -11.13 3.52 9.96
CA ASP A 66 -11.67 2.34 10.64
C ASP A 66 -12.85 1.70 9.89
N LEU A 67 -13.66 2.50 9.18
CA LEU A 67 -14.84 2.01 8.48
C LEU A 67 -14.50 1.54 7.06
N LEU A 68 -13.46 2.10 6.44
CA LEU A 68 -13.11 1.90 5.03
C LEU A 68 -13.06 0.41 4.63
N PRO A 69 -12.32 -0.50 5.32
CA PRO A 69 -12.36 -1.92 5.01
C PRO A 69 -13.76 -2.53 5.00
N LEU A 70 -14.58 -2.16 5.99
CA LEU A 70 -15.90 -2.74 6.15
C LEU A 70 -16.88 -2.24 5.07
N LEU A 71 -16.73 -1.01 4.58
CA LEU A 71 -17.54 -0.49 3.47
C LEU A 71 -17.39 -1.38 2.24
N PHE A 72 -16.20 -1.90 1.95
CA PHE A 72 -15.96 -2.78 0.81
C PHE A 72 -16.15 -4.26 1.15
N HIS A 73 -16.07 -4.64 2.43
CA HIS A 73 -16.33 -6.00 2.87
C HIS A 73 -17.82 -6.37 2.89
N VAL A 74 -18.71 -5.42 3.19
CA VAL A 74 -20.16 -5.66 3.19
C VAL A 74 -20.91 -4.61 2.38
N ASN A 75 -21.96 -5.03 1.68
CA ASN A 75 -22.86 -4.12 0.97
C ASN A 75 -24.15 -3.91 1.79
N HIS A 76 -24.09 -3.04 2.81
CA HIS A 76 -25.17 -2.88 3.79
C HIS A 76 -25.92 -1.55 3.60
N ALA A 77 -27.26 -1.59 3.55
CA ALA A 77 -28.12 -0.43 3.23
C ALA A 77 -27.97 0.79 4.14
N SER A 78 -27.52 0.60 5.37
CA SER A 78 -27.28 1.70 6.32
C SER A 78 -25.89 2.32 6.22
N LEU A 79 -24.99 1.80 5.40
CA LEU A 79 -23.61 2.28 5.28
C LEU A 79 -23.42 3.10 4.00
N PRO A 80 -22.48 4.06 4.02
CA PRO A 80 -22.08 4.82 2.84
C PRO A 80 -21.72 3.91 1.65
N GLY A 81 -22.10 4.32 0.44
CA GLY A 81 -21.78 3.58 -0.78
C GLY A 81 -22.61 2.33 -1.03
N TYR A 82 -23.68 2.11 -0.27
CA TYR A 82 -24.65 1.07 -0.62
C TYR A 82 -25.27 1.31 -2.00
N ALA A 83 -25.30 0.26 -2.82
CA ALA A 83 -26.13 0.18 -4.01
C ALA A 83 -26.53 -1.29 -4.25
N ALA A 84 -27.53 -1.53 -5.09
CA ALA A 84 -27.92 -2.89 -5.45
C ALA A 84 -26.77 -3.60 -6.19
N ASP A 85 -26.58 -4.89 -5.88
CA ASP A 85 -25.67 -5.80 -6.57
C ASP A 85 -24.20 -5.33 -6.70
N VAL A 86 -23.72 -4.55 -5.73
CA VAL A 86 -22.30 -4.14 -5.72
C VAL A 86 -21.42 -5.29 -5.25
N PRO A 87 -20.36 -5.64 -6.01
CA PRO A 87 -19.35 -6.58 -5.56
C PRO A 87 -18.81 -6.21 -4.18
N SER A 88 -18.75 -7.19 -3.27
CA SER A 88 -18.30 -6.98 -1.90
C SER A 88 -17.62 -8.22 -1.35
N GLY A 89 -17.00 -8.08 -0.19
CA GLY A 89 -16.18 -9.12 0.40
C GLY A 89 -14.72 -8.91 0.04
N ILE A 90 -13.88 -8.88 1.06
CA ILE A 90 -12.43 -8.71 0.94
C ILE A 90 -11.77 -10.03 1.36
N ALA A 91 -10.92 -10.58 0.50
CA ALA A 91 -10.21 -11.83 0.74
C ALA A 91 -9.40 -11.73 2.04
N ASN A 92 -9.42 -12.78 2.86
CA ASN A 92 -8.65 -12.86 4.12
C ASN A 92 -8.86 -11.73 5.15
N PHE A 93 -9.79 -10.80 4.93
CA PHE A 93 -10.09 -9.73 5.87
C PHE A 93 -10.95 -10.25 7.02
N LYS A 94 -10.52 -9.95 8.25
CA LYS A 94 -11.24 -10.27 9.48
C LYS A 94 -11.77 -8.98 10.10
N VAL A 95 -13.09 -8.88 10.21
CA VAL A 95 -13.76 -7.73 10.81
C VAL A 95 -13.47 -7.70 12.31
N GLY A 96 -12.68 -6.71 12.73
CA GLY A 96 -12.39 -6.42 14.14
C GLY A 96 -13.40 -5.49 14.82
N ARG A 97 -13.15 -5.18 16.10
CA ARG A 97 -14.10 -4.42 16.94
C ARG A 97 -14.17 -2.95 16.54
N GLU A 98 -13.05 -2.37 16.15
CA GLU A 98 -12.89 -1.02 15.64
C GLU A 98 -13.76 -0.78 14.40
N HIS A 99 -13.79 -1.72 13.45
CA HIS A 99 -14.63 -1.64 12.26
C HIS A 99 -16.13 -1.57 12.61
N VAL A 100 -16.59 -2.45 13.51
CA VAL A 100 -17.99 -2.47 13.96
C VAL A 100 -18.34 -1.21 14.76
N LYS A 101 -17.42 -0.71 15.58
CA LYS A 101 -17.59 0.54 16.34
C LYS A 101 -17.72 1.74 15.39
N ALA A 102 -16.87 1.83 14.38
CA ALA A 102 -16.92 2.87 13.36
C ALA A 102 -18.24 2.80 12.57
N ALA A 103 -18.68 1.61 12.18
CA ALA A 103 -19.96 1.39 11.51
C ALA A 103 -21.14 1.88 12.35
N ARG A 104 -21.15 1.57 13.65
CA ARG A 104 -22.21 2.01 14.57
C ARG A 104 -22.20 3.51 14.86
N SER A 105 -21.06 4.17 14.68
CA SER A 105 -20.97 5.63 14.79
C SER A 105 -21.68 6.35 13.64
N VAL A 106 -21.71 5.71 12.46
CA VAL A 106 -22.42 6.19 11.26
C VAL A 106 -23.87 5.71 11.25
N ALA A 107 -24.10 4.44 11.58
CA ALA A 107 -25.42 3.81 11.59
C ALA A 107 -25.64 3.03 12.90
N LYS A 108 -26.33 3.64 13.87
CA LYS A 108 -26.49 3.09 15.24
C LYS A 108 -27.05 1.66 15.29
N SER A 109 -27.95 1.32 14.36
CA SER A 109 -28.58 0.00 14.26
C SER A 109 -27.75 -1.03 13.48
N PHE A 110 -26.52 -0.68 13.07
CA PHE A 110 -25.67 -1.59 12.30
C PHE A 110 -25.40 -2.88 13.07
N ALA A 111 -25.74 -3.99 12.42
CA ALA A 111 -25.40 -5.34 12.80
C ALA A 111 -24.67 -6.00 11.64
N LEU A 112 -23.53 -6.61 11.93
CA LEU A 112 -22.78 -7.33 10.92
C LEU A 112 -23.59 -8.56 10.49
N GLN A 113 -24.07 -8.53 9.26
CA GLN A 113 -24.65 -9.69 8.59
C GLN A 113 -23.68 -10.11 7.49
N ARG A 114 -23.21 -11.35 7.56
CA ARG A 114 -22.34 -11.93 6.53
C ARG A 114 -22.86 -13.31 6.19
N ASP A 115 -22.97 -13.57 4.89
CA ASP A 115 -23.08 -14.93 4.39
C ASP A 115 -21.69 -15.60 4.46
N PRO A 116 -21.51 -16.67 5.25
CA PRO A 116 -20.25 -17.40 5.31
C PRO A 116 -19.82 -18.00 3.96
N LYS A 117 -20.77 -18.16 3.02
CA LYS A 117 -20.53 -18.72 1.69
C LYS A 117 -20.26 -17.67 0.62
N ALA A 118 -20.40 -16.38 0.93
CA ALA A 118 -20.09 -15.33 -0.03
C ALA A 118 -18.59 -15.31 -0.35
N GLU A 119 -18.27 -15.47 -1.62
CA GLU A 119 -16.93 -15.32 -2.15
C GLU A 119 -16.50 -13.85 -2.11
N ALA A 120 -15.20 -13.62 -1.93
CA ALA A 120 -14.66 -12.27 -1.89
C ALA A 120 -14.45 -11.76 -3.32
N ALA A 121 -15.09 -10.64 -3.67
CA ALA A 121 -14.88 -9.99 -4.96
C ALA A 121 -13.67 -9.05 -5.01
N ILE A 122 -13.08 -8.74 -3.84
CA ILE A 122 -11.97 -7.81 -3.67
C ILE A 122 -10.83 -8.57 -2.99
N ASP A 123 -9.63 -8.53 -3.52
CA ASP A 123 -8.48 -9.18 -2.89
C ASP A 123 -7.92 -8.32 -1.77
N ALA A 124 -7.89 -7.00 -1.99
CA ALA A 124 -7.30 -6.07 -1.06
C ALA A 124 -7.76 -4.63 -1.23
N VAL A 125 -7.63 -3.86 -0.14
CA VAL A 125 -7.80 -2.41 -0.10
C VAL A 125 -6.50 -1.80 0.39
N TYR A 126 -5.86 -1.02 -0.47
CA TYR A 126 -4.56 -0.42 -0.25
C TYR A 126 -4.67 1.09 -0.16
N LEU A 127 -3.94 1.71 0.77
CA LEU A 127 -3.69 3.14 0.78
C LEU A 127 -2.27 3.38 0.31
N MET A 128 -2.06 4.43 -0.49
CA MET A 128 -0.72 4.76 -0.98
C MET A 128 -0.45 6.27 -1.04
N GLY A 129 0.73 6.61 -1.53
CA GLY A 129 1.15 7.99 -1.73
C GLY A 129 1.73 8.58 -0.46
N SER A 130 1.20 9.72 -0.03
CA SER A 130 1.68 10.35 1.21
C SER A 130 1.05 9.78 2.48
N CYS A 131 0.09 8.85 2.40
CA CYS A 131 -0.59 8.28 3.56
C CYS A 131 0.38 7.63 4.57
N GLY A 132 0.31 8.05 5.84
CA GLY A 132 1.17 7.51 6.91
C GLY A 132 2.66 7.89 6.81
N SER A 133 3.00 8.81 5.91
CA SER A 133 4.34 9.36 5.74
C SER A 133 4.51 10.70 6.46
N LEU A 134 5.74 11.20 6.59
CA LEU A 134 6.04 12.54 7.12
C LEU A 134 5.46 13.66 6.26
N ALA A 135 5.17 13.38 4.98
CA ALA A 135 4.51 14.32 4.09
C ALA A 135 2.98 14.29 4.19
N HIS A 136 2.40 13.45 5.04
CA HIS A 136 0.95 13.45 5.27
C HIS A 136 0.54 14.56 6.23
N ASN A 137 -0.59 15.20 5.94
CA ASN A 137 -1.30 16.04 6.88
C ASN A 137 -2.81 15.92 6.62
N ASN A 138 -3.62 16.50 7.51
CA ASN A 138 -5.08 16.45 7.43
C ASN A 138 -5.72 17.14 6.20
N ARG A 139 -4.91 17.75 5.32
CA ARG A 139 -5.33 18.31 4.02
C ARG A 139 -4.80 17.52 2.84
N SER A 140 -4.04 16.45 3.10
CA SER A 140 -3.53 15.58 2.04
C SER A 140 -4.64 14.66 1.55
N ASP A 141 -4.63 14.42 0.25
CA ASP A 141 -5.45 13.39 -0.38
C ASP A 141 -5.04 11.99 0.12
N ILE A 142 -6.03 11.09 0.10
CA ILE A 142 -5.86 9.67 0.38
C ILE A 142 -6.18 8.90 -0.89
N ASP A 143 -5.15 8.37 -1.52
CA ASP A 143 -5.28 7.49 -2.68
C ASP A 143 -5.51 6.05 -2.23
N ILE A 144 -6.62 5.46 -2.68
CA ILE A 144 -7.10 4.14 -2.27
C ILE A 144 -7.21 3.24 -3.48
N TRP A 145 -6.50 2.12 -3.48
CA TRP A 145 -6.66 1.08 -4.49
C TRP A 145 -7.61 0.00 -4.00
N ILE A 146 -8.62 -0.30 -4.81
CA ILE A 146 -9.51 -1.45 -4.63
C ILE A 146 -9.05 -2.53 -5.61
N CYS A 147 -8.40 -3.56 -5.08
CA CYS A 147 -7.73 -4.59 -5.88
C CYS A 147 -8.67 -5.78 -6.10
N THR A 148 -8.83 -6.22 -7.34
CA THR A 148 -9.69 -7.35 -7.73
C THR A 148 -8.92 -8.37 -8.56
N SER A 149 -9.07 -9.67 -8.26
CA SER A 149 -8.29 -10.77 -8.86
C SER A 149 -8.82 -11.21 -10.21
N GLU A 150 -10.14 -11.10 -10.40
CA GLU A 150 -10.80 -11.37 -11.66
C GLU A 150 -11.32 -10.08 -12.26
N GLN A 151 -11.35 -10.03 -13.59
CA GLN A 151 -12.04 -8.95 -14.28
C GLN A 151 -13.52 -9.04 -13.93
N LEU A 152 -13.95 -8.20 -12.98
CA LEU A 152 -15.36 -7.90 -12.79
C LEU A 152 -15.96 -7.59 -14.15
N ASP A 153 -17.15 -8.13 -14.40
CA ASP A 153 -17.90 -7.75 -15.60
C ASP A 153 -18.16 -6.24 -15.60
N LYS A 154 -18.53 -5.69 -16.76
CA LYS A 154 -18.76 -4.24 -16.88
C LYS A 154 -19.78 -3.71 -15.88
N THR A 155 -20.77 -4.54 -15.54
CA THR A 155 -21.81 -4.21 -14.56
C THR A 155 -21.22 -4.10 -13.15
N GLY A 156 -20.47 -5.10 -12.71
CA GLY A 156 -19.79 -5.12 -11.42
C GLY A 156 -18.77 -4.01 -11.28
N GLN A 157 -17.99 -3.73 -12.34
CA GLN A 157 -17.05 -2.62 -12.36
C GLN A 157 -17.76 -1.26 -12.22
N ALA A 158 -18.86 -1.05 -12.95
CA ALA A 158 -19.64 0.18 -12.86
C ALA A 158 -20.31 0.35 -11.48
N ALA A 159 -20.82 -0.73 -10.90
CA ALA A 159 -21.42 -0.73 -9.57
C ALA A 159 -20.38 -0.42 -8.49
N LEU A 160 -19.19 -1.03 -8.58
CA LEU A 160 -18.08 -0.76 -7.67
C LEU A 160 -17.56 0.67 -7.83
N GLN A 161 -17.45 1.18 -9.06
CA GLN A 161 -17.06 2.57 -9.31
C GLN A 161 -18.07 3.56 -8.70
N LYS A 162 -19.38 3.28 -8.84
CA LYS A 162 -20.42 4.08 -8.20
C LYS A 162 -20.28 4.07 -6.67
N LYS A 163 -20.04 2.90 -6.07
CA LYS A 163 -19.78 2.78 -4.64
C LYS A 163 -18.56 3.60 -4.21
N CYS A 164 -17.46 3.54 -4.96
CA CYS A 164 -16.29 4.38 -4.72
C CYS A 164 -16.65 5.88 -4.71
N SER A 165 -17.42 6.36 -5.70
CA SER A 165 -17.86 7.76 -5.76
C SER A 165 -18.72 8.18 -4.56
N GLU A 166 -19.65 7.33 -4.14
CA GLU A 166 -20.49 7.57 -2.96
C GLU A 166 -19.67 7.59 -1.66
N VAL A 167 -18.67 6.70 -1.53
CA VAL A 167 -17.75 6.69 -0.39
C VAL A 167 -16.86 7.93 -0.39
N SER A 168 -16.37 8.41 -1.55
CA SER A 168 -15.67 9.69 -1.67
C SER A 168 -16.55 10.87 -1.24
N ALA A 169 -17.83 10.88 -1.65
CA ALA A 169 -18.76 11.92 -1.24
C ALA A 169 -18.98 11.92 0.29
N TRP A 170 -19.10 10.75 0.90
CA TRP A 170 -19.16 10.62 2.35
C TRP A 170 -17.86 11.07 3.04
N ALA A 171 -16.69 10.67 2.53
CA ALA A 171 -15.39 11.09 3.03
C ALA A 171 -15.24 12.63 3.05
N ALA A 172 -15.75 13.31 2.01
CA ALA A 172 -15.75 14.77 1.94
C ALA A 172 -16.56 15.42 3.07
N THR A 173 -17.63 14.77 3.56
CA THR A 173 -18.38 15.26 4.75
C THR A 173 -17.52 15.24 6.02
N LEU A 174 -16.52 14.35 6.08
CA LEU A 174 -15.53 14.25 7.15
C LEU A 174 -14.29 15.12 6.89
N LYS A 175 -14.31 15.96 5.84
CA LYS A 175 -13.16 16.76 5.38
C LYS A 175 -11.96 15.89 4.99
N ILE A 176 -12.22 14.74 4.37
CA ILE A 176 -11.21 13.86 3.78
C ILE A 176 -11.40 13.90 2.27
N GLU A 177 -10.32 14.16 1.55
CA GLU A 177 -10.27 14.02 0.10
C GLU A 177 -9.78 12.61 -0.21
N ALA A 178 -10.70 11.70 -0.59
CA ALA A 178 -10.40 10.30 -0.87
C ALA A 178 -10.61 9.99 -2.36
N HIS A 179 -9.56 9.51 -3.02
CA HIS A 179 -9.56 9.13 -4.43
C HIS A 179 -9.46 7.61 -4.54
N PHE A 180 -10.41 6.99 -5.23
CA PHE A 180 -10.46 5.53 -5.39
C PHE A 180 -10.08 5.11 -6.79
N PHE A 181 -9.23 4.09 -6.87
CA PHE A 181 -8.76 3.49 -8.11
C PHE A 181 -9.05 1.99 -8.08
N ILE A 182 -9.84 1.49 -9.02
CA ILE A 182 -10.09 0.06 -9.16
C ILE A 182 -8.91 -0.54 -9.93
N MET A 183 -8.22 -1.49 -9.30
CA MET A 183 -6.97 -2.05 -9.79
C MET A 183 -7.13 -3.55 -10.04
N HIS A 184 -6.68 -3.99 -11.22
CA HIS A 184 -6.62 -5.40 -11.58
C HIS A 184 -5.15 -5.80 -11.67
N ASP A 185 -4.74 -6.76 -10.85
CA ASP A 185 -3.33 -7.08 -10.61
C ASP A 185 -2.63 -7.61 -11.87
N GLN A 186 -3.24 -8.56 -12.60
CA GLN A 186 -2.70 -9.09 -13.85
C GLN A 186 -2.59 -8.02 -14.93
N SER A 187 -3.58 -7.13 -15.05
CA SER A 187 -3.55 -6.06 -16.06
C SER A 187 -2.50 -5.01 -15.74
N PHE A 188 -2.27 -4.77 -14.45
CA PHE A 188 -1.18 -3.90 -14.00
C PHE A 188 0.16 -4.55 -14.30
N ARG A 189 0.40 -5.80 -13.86
CA ARG A 189 1.63 -6.56 -14.10
C ARG A 189 2.02 -6.68 -15.57
N ASP A 190 1.04 -6.84 -16.46
CA ASP A 190 1.26 -6.91 -17.91
C ASP A 190 1.49 -5.53 -18.56
N ALA A 191 1.48 -4.43 -17.80
CA ALA A 191 1.46 -3.05 -18.28
C ALA A 191 0.31 -2.73 -19.26
N LYS A 192 -0.79 -3.49 -19.22
CA LYS A 192 -1.97 -3.38 -20.11
C LYS A 192 -3.08 -2.50 -19.52
N ARG A 193 -2.74 -1.39 -18.86
CA ARG A 193 -3.73 -0.53 -18.18
C ARG A 193 -4.68 0.18 -19.16
N ALA A 194 -5.98 0.10 -18.85
CA ALA A 194 -6.99 1.00 -19.40
C ALA A 194 -6.74 2.44 -18.88
N PRO A 195 -7.20 3.49 -19.58
CA PRO A 195 -7.02 4.87 -19.14
C PRO A 195 -7.66 5.08 -17.76
N MET A 196 -6.92 5.67 -16.82
CA MET A 196 -7.54 6.36 -15.69
C MET A 196 -8.13 7.67 -16.24
N ASP A 197 -9.43 7.90 -16.13
CA ASP A 197 -10.04 9.23 -16.38
C ASP A 197 -9.56 10.18 -15.27
N VAL A 198 -9.19 11.46 -15.45
CA VAL A 198 -9.44 12.48 -16.51
C VAL A 198 -8.14 13.07 -17.09
N GLU A 199 -6.96 12.61 -16.68
CA GLU A 199 -5.69 13.16 -17.18
C GLU A 199 -4.79 12.02 -17.68
N ASN A 200 -4.67 11.95 -19.01
CA ASN A 200 -4.02 10.92 -19.83
C ASN A 200 -2.52 10.60 -19.51
N CYS A 201 -1.96 11.09 -18.40
CA CYS A 201 -0.57 10.87 -17.98
C CYS A 201 -0.38 9.62 -17.10
N GLY A 202 -1.45 9.00 -16.58
CA GLY A 202 -1.34 7.83 -15.69
C GLY A 202 -0.92 6.52 -16.38
N ARG A 203 -1.04 6.43 -17.72
CA ARG A 203 -0.64 5.21 -18.48
C ARG A 203 0.87 5.06 -18.61
N THR A 204 1.64 6.15 -18.55
CA THR A 204 3.08 6.18 -18.83
C THR A 204 3.95 6.13 -17.59
N GLN A 205 3.37 5.92 -16.40
CA GLN A 205 4.09 5.80 -15.13
C GLN A 205 3.73 4.46 -14.49
N HIS A 206 4.21 3.35 -15.05
CA HIS A 206 3.97 2.02 -14.49
C HIS A 206 4.98 1.66 -13.43
N TYR A 207 6.26 1.73 -13.76
CA TYR A 207 7.31 1.33 -12.84
C TYR A 207 7.53 2.38 -11.74
N LEU A 208 7.42 3.67 -12.06
CA LEU A 208 7.46 4.73 -11.04
C LEU A 208 6.32 4.63 -10.03
N LEU A 209 5.11 4.29 -10.51
CA LEU A 209 3.95 4.11 -9.62
C LEU A 209 4.09 2.85 -8.78
N LEU A 210 4.68 1.78 -9.32
CA LEU A 210 4.94 0.55 -8.59
C LEU A 210 6.03 0.74 -7.51
N ASP A 211 7.07 1.51 -7.82
CA ASP A 211 8.06 1.94 -6.83
C ASP A 211 7.41 2.77 -5.71
N GLU A 212 6.56 3.75 -6.08
CA GLU A 212 5.80 4.53 -5.10
C GLU A 212 4.86 3.66 -4.25
N LEU A 213 4.17 2.71 -4.87
CA LEU A 213 3.31 1.76 -4.18
C LEU A 213 4.12 0.99 -3.15
N TYR A 214 5.15 0.25 -3.54
CA TYR A 214 5.89 -0.59 -2.60
C TYR A 214 6.63 0.21 -1.52
N ARG A 215 7.15 1.40 -1.85
CA ARG A 215 7.80 2.23 -0.82
C ARG A 215 6.82 2.84 0.17
N SER A 216 5.53 3.04 -0.14
CA SER A 216 4.59 3.78 0.72
C SER A 216 3.32 3.02 1.16
N LEU A 217 3.07 1.84 0.58
CA LEU A 217 1.86 1.06 0.75
C LEU A 217 1.48 0.85 2.23
N ILE A 218 0.18 1.01 2.48
CA ILE A 218 -0.52 0.49 3.65
C ILE A 218 -1.60 -0.49 3.16
N VAL A 219 -1.53 -1.73 3.60
CA VAL A 219 -2.61 -2.71 3.45
C VAL A 219 -3.66 -2.40 4.51
N ALA A 220 -4.74 -1.73 4.10
CA ALA A 220 -5.88 -1.45 4.97
C ALA A 220 -6.68 -2.73 5.25
N ALA A 221 -6.81 -3.59 4.24
CA ALA A 221 -7.43 -4.89 4.36
C ALA A 221 -7.03 -5.83 3.21
N GLY A 222 -7.09 -7.12 3.51
CA GLY A 222 -6.96 -8.19 2.54
C GLY A 222 -5.54 -8.67 2.30
N ASN A 223 -5.29 -9.13 1.08
CA ASN A 223 -4.05 -9.78 0.69
C ASN A 223 -2.86 -8.83 0.71
N MET A 224 -1.66 -9.32 1.03
CA MET A 224 -0.43 -8.53 0.88
C MET A 224 0.15 -8.67 -0.54
N PRO A 225 0.96 -7.72 -1.03
CA PRO A 225 1.63 -7.91 -2.30
C PRO A 225 2.65 -9.06 -2.25
N LEU A 226 2.61 -9.94 -3.25
CA LEU A 226 3.50 -11.09 -3.41
C LEU A 226 4.97 -10.66 -3.51
N TRP A 227 5.22 -9.48 -4.08
CA TRP A 227 6.56 -8.95 -4.30
C TRP A 227 7.44 -8.91 -3.05
N TRP A 228 6.85 -8.69 -1.87
CA TRP A 228 7.59 -8.71 -0.61
C TRP A 228 8.21 -10.07 -0.28
N LEU A 229 7.65 -11.16 -0.80
CA LEU A 229 8.13 -12.53 -0.59
C LEU A 229 9.19 -12.97 -1.60
N VAL A 230 9.54 -12.11 -2.56
CA VAL A 230 10.58 -12.37 -3.55
C VAL A 230 11.88 -11.66 -3.14
N PRO A 231 12.95 -12.40 -2.83
CA PRO A 231 14.25 -11.83 -2.50
C PRO A 231 14.80 -10.93 -3.61
N ASP A 232 15.70 -10.02 -3.28
CA ASP A 232 16.26 -9.09 -4.26
C ASP A 232 17.15 -9.78 -5.30
N SER A 233 17.88 -10.83 -4.90
CA SER A 233 18.65 -11.70 -5.81
C SER A 233 17.82 -12.36 -6.92
N HIS A 234 16.50 -12.45 -6.75
CA HIS A 234 15.58 -13.02 -7.73
C HIS A 234 14.70 -11.98 -8.43
N SER A 235 14.99 -10.68 -8.27
CA SER A 235 14.24 -9.58 -8.90
C SER A 235 14.22 -9.65 -10.42
N GLU A 236 15.34 -10.00 -11.07
CA GLU A 236 15.42 -10.16 -12.53
C GLU A 236 14.62 -11.35 -13.06
N ASN A 237 14.47 -12.41 -12.25
CA ASN A 237 13.72 -13.63 -12.59
C ASN A 237 12.38 -13.72 -11.85
N TYR A 238 11.79 -12.56 -11.53
CA TYR A 238 10.60 -12.43 -10.69
C TYR A 238 9.48 -13.38 -11.11
N SER A 239 9.10 -13.38 -12.39
CA SER A 239 7.97 -14.15 -12.90
C SER A 239 8.15 -15.67 -12.75
N ASN A 240 9.37 -16.18 -12.89
CA ASN A 240 9.66 -17.59 -12.70
C ASN A 240 9.64 -17.93 -11.20
N TYR A 241 10.25 -17.08 -10.37
CA TYR A 241 10.28 -17.27 -8.93
C TYR A 241 8.87 -17.30 -8.34
N THR A 242 7.99 -16.35 -8.72
CA THR A 242 6.60 -16.32 -8.27
C THR A 242 5.78 -17.48 -8.81
N ALA A 243 5.98 -17.90 -10.06
CA ALA A 243 5.34 -19.10 -10.60
C ALA A 243 5.69 -20.34 -9.77
N GLN A 244 6.98 -20.54 -9.46
CA GLN A 244 7.41 -21.67 -8.62
C GLN A 244 6.86 -21.59 -7.19
N LEU A 245 6.81 -20.39 -6.59
CA LEU A 245 6.21 -20.18 -5.26
C LEU A 245 4.75 -20.68 -5.19
N LEU A 246 3.98 -20.37 -6.23
CA LEU A 246 2.57 -20.70 -6.33
C LEU A 246 2.35 -22.18 -6.70
N GLU A 247 3.07 -22.68 -7.71
CA GLU A 247 2.97 -24.07 -8.19
C GLU A 247 3.34 -25.09 -7.10
N LYS A 248 4.43 -24.83 -6.38
CA LYS A 248 4.87 -25.67 -5.25
C LYS A 248 4.09 -25.40 -3.95
N ARG A 249 3.11 -24.48 -3.98
CA ARG A 249 2.24 -24.12 -2.84
C ARG A 249 3.00 -23.65 -1.60
N HIS A 250 4.12 -22.94 -1.80
CA HIS A 250 4.79 -22.21 -0.71
C HIS A 250 4.01 -20.95 -0.33
N VAL A 251 3.32 -20.36 -1.31
CA VAL A 251 2.32 -19.29 -1.13
C VAL A 251 1.02 -19.74 -1.77
N ASN A 252 -0.11 -19.49 -1.11
CA ASN A 252 -1.42 -19.71 -1.72
C ASN A 252 -1.77 -18.50 -2.60
N ALA A 253 -2.20 -18.74 -3.85
CA ALA A 253 -2.59 -17.67 -4.78
C ALA A 253 -3.67 -16.75 -4.19
N GLY A 254 -4.58 -17.30 -3.37
CA GLY A 254 -5.62 -16.51 -2.71
C GLY A 254 -5.16 -15.66 -1.51
N GLU A 255 -3.87 -15.66 -1.16
CA GLU A 255 -3.30 -14.94 -0.01
C GLU A 255 -2.43 -13.73 -0.40
N CYS A 256 -2.25 -13.47 -1.69
CA CYS A 256 -1.42 -12.39 -2.19
C CYS A 256 -2.03 -11.70 -3.41
N THR A 257 -1.68 -10.43 -3.64
CA THR A 257 -1.87 -9.74 -4.92
C THR A 257 -0.53 -9.68 -5.66
N ASP A 258 -0.51 -9.77 -6.98
CA ASP A 258 0.75 -9.67 -7.72
C ASP A 258 0.73 -8.59 -8.80
N PHE A 259 1.27 -7.43 -8.43
CA PHE A 259 1.46 -6.28 -9.32
C PHE A 259 2.77 -6.32 -10.12
N GLY A 260 3.61 -7.35 -9.93
CA GLY A 260 4.93 -7.45 -10.53
C GLY A 260 6.04 -6.80 -9.71
N ALA A 261 7.27 -6.85 -10.24
CA ALA A 261 8.43 -6.17 -9.66
C ALA A 261 8.59 -4.76 -10.27
N PRO A 262 9.08 -3.78 -9.49
CA PRO A 262 9.58 -2.53 -10.05
C PRO A 262 10.88 -2.85 -10.79
N ALA A 263 10.77 -3.20 -12.07
CA ALA A 263 11.91 -3.41 -12.95
C ALA A 263 12.59 -2.06 -13.27
N GLN A 264 13.62 -2.10 -14.11
CA GLN A 264 14.29 -0.89 -14.59
C GLN A 264 13.27 0.08 -15.20
N ILE A 265 13.22 1.31 -14.67
CA ILE A 265 12.25 2.32 -15.08
C ILE A 265 12.61 2.82 -16.49
N PRO A 266 11.72 2.69 -17.50
CA PRO A 266 11.97 3.19 -18.83
C PRO A 266 12.12 4.72 -18.86
N ALA A 267 13.04 5.24 -19.66
CA ALA A 267 13.30 6.68 -19.78
C ALA A 267 12.04 7.49 -20.16
N ALA A 268 11.13 6.90 -20.94
CA ALA A 268 9.86 7.53 -21.31
C ALA A 268 8.95 7.83 -20.09
N GLU A 269 9.06 7.04 -19.01
CA GLU A 269 8.28 7.30 -17.81
C GLU A 269 8.72 8.58 -17.11
N PHE A 270 10.03 8.84 -17.04
CA PHE A 270 10.58 10.02 -16.37
C PHE A 270 10.05 11.34 -16.96
N ILE A 271 9.97 11.44 -18.29
CA ILE A 271 9.45 12.64 -18.96
C ILE A 271 7.99 12.87 -18.59
N SER A 272 7.18 11.81 -18.69
CA SER A 272 5.75 11.91 -18.39
C SER A 272 5.49 12.19 -16.90
N ALA A 273 6.31 11.61 -16.02
CA ALA A 273 6.29 11.86 -14.58
C ALA A 273 6.70 13.29 -14.25
N GLY A 274 7.73 13.82 -14.91
CA GLY A 274 8.16 15.20 -14.74
C GLY A 274 7.04 16.18 -15.09
N VAL A 275 6.41 16.03 -16.25
CA VAL A 275 5.28 16.89 -16.67
C VAL A 275 4.12 16.81 -15.67
N TRP A 276 3.81 15.61 -15.18
CA TRP A 276 2.78 15.42 -14.17
C TRP A 276 3.08 16.15 -12.86
N GLN A 277 4.30 16.05 -12.35
CA GLN A 277 4.68 16.73 -11.12
C GLN A 277 4.71 18.25 -11.29
N LEU A 278 5.07 18.78 -12.47
CA LEU A 278 4.97 20.21 -12.75
C LEU A 278 3.52 20.72 -12.63
N TYR A 279 2.55 19.95 -13.13
CA TYR A 279 1.13 20.26 -12.99
C TYR A 279 0.66 20.18 -11.53
N LYS A 280 0.97 19.09 -10.82
CA LYS A 280 0.65 18.94 -9.38
C LYS A 280 1.38 19.97 -8.51
N GLY A 281 2.51 20.52 -8.95
CA GLY A 281 3.25 21.57 -8.27
C GLY A 281 2.46 22.86 -8.07
N ILE A 282 1.41 23.10 -8.88
CA ILE A 282 0.51 24.24 -8.72
C ILE A 282 -0.27 24.14 -7.39
N SER A 283 -0.70 22.93 -7.01
CA SER A 283 -1.49 22.70 -5.79
C SER A 283 -0.65 22.21 -4.61
N SER A 284 0.46 21.50 -4.86
CA SER A 284 1.33 20.92 -3.84
C SER A 284 2.82 21.07 -4.18
N PRO A 285 3.38 22.30 -4.14
CA PRO A 285 4.71 22.61 -4.67
C PRO A 285 5.84 21.81 -4.00
N TYR A 286 5.80 21.64 -2.67
CA TYR A 286 6.86 20.94 -1.94
C TYR A 286 6.89 19.44 -2.24
N LYS A 287 5.73 18.78 -2.26
CA LYS A 287 5.64 17.34 -2.60
C LYS A 287 6.05 17.10 -4.04
N ALA A 288 5.61 17.97 -4.95
CA ALA A 288 5.96 17.90 -6.36
C ALA A 288 7.47 18.10 -6.59
N LEU A 289 8.10 19.06 -5.91
CA LEU A 289 9.54 19.30 -6.01
C LEU A 289 10.35 18.07 -5.58
N LEU A 290 10.04 17.47 -4.43
CA LEU A 290 10.74 16.26 -3.97
C LEU A 290 10.58 15.10 -4.96
N LYS A 291 9.38 14.92 -5.51
CA LYS A 291 9.13 13.88 -6.53
C LYS A 291 9.88 14.18 -7.84
N LEU A 292 9.98 15.45 -8.26
CA LEU A 292 10.76 15.86 -9.42
C LEU A 292 12.25 15.57 -9.24
N MET A 293 12.82 15.92 -8.08
CA MET A 293 14.22 15.62 -7.78
C MET A 293 14.48 14.10 -7.75
N LEU A 294 13.53 13.31 -7.24
CA LEU A 294 13.65 11.86 -7.28
C LEU A 294 13.64 11.32 -8.72
N ILE A 295 12.76 11.84 -9.56
CA ILE A 295 12.70 11.49 -11.00
C ILE A 295 14.02 11.85 -11.67
N GLU A 296 14.58 13.02 -11.37
CA GLU A 296 15.89 13.45 -11.88
C GLU A 296 17.02 12.50 -11.42
N ALA A 297 17.05 12.14 -10.13
CA ALA A 297 18.04 11.22 -9.59
C ALA A 297 17.98 9.83 -10.26
N TYR A 298 16.77 9.28 -10.45
CA TYR A 298 16.59 8.03 -11.18
C TYR A 298 16.97 8.14 -12.67
N ALA A 299 16.71 9.29 -13.30
CA ALA A 299 17.09 9.52 -14.69
C ALA A 299 18.61 9.70 -14.87
N ALA A 300 19.29 10.26 -13.88
CA ALA A 300 20.74 10.48 -13.86
C ALA A 300 21.53 9.17 -13.68
N ASP A 301 20.99 8.23 -12.91
CA ASP A 301 21.56 6.89 -12.73
C ASP A 301 20.51 5.78 -12.94
N PRO A 302 20.25 5.38 -14.20
CA PRO A 302 19.32 4.29 -14.51
C PRO A 302 19.78 2.91 -14.03
N SER A 303 21.01 2.78 -13.51
CA SER A 303 21.54 1.55 -12.94
C SER A 303 21.33 1.46 -11.42
N ALA A 304 21.01 2.58 -10.78
CA ALA A 304 20.69 2.61 -9.37
C ALA A 304 19.42 1.80 -9.07
N SER A 305 19.41 1.19 -7.89
CA SER A 305 18.21 0.53 -7.37
C SER A 305 17.11 1.56 -7.08
N THR A 306 15.87 1.10 -7.27
CA THR A 306 14.69 1.85 -6.85
C THR A 306 14.62 1.90 -5.33
N LEU A 307 14.01 2.96 -4.77
CA LEU A 307 13.88 3.11 -3.33
C LEU A 307 13.06 1.97 -2.69
N SER A 308 12.07 1.44 -3.41
CA SER A 308 11.35 0.25 -2.96
C SER A 308 12.26 -0.98 -2.87
N ALA A 309 13.12 -1.23 -3.86
CA ALA A 309 14.07 -2.34 -3.82
C ALA A 309 15.05 -2.20 -2.64
N GLU A 310 15.60 -1.01 -2.41
CA GLU A 310 16.47 -0.74 -1.25
C GLU A 310 15.75 -0.91 0.09
N LEU A 311 14.50 -0.42 0.19
CA LEU A 311 13.65 -0.64 1.36
C LEU A 311 13.49 -2.15 1.62
N LYS A 312 13.18 -2.95 0.59
CA LYS A 312 13.04 -4.40 0.70
C LYS A 312 14.35 -5.03 1.16
N GLN A 313 15.48 -4.67 0.55
CA GLN A 313 16.79 -5.20 0.91
C GLN A 313 17.12 -4.94 2.40
N ARG A 314 16.88 -3.73 2.90
CA ARG A 314 17.06 -3.41 4.33
C ARG A 314 16.19 -4.27 5.23
N ILE A 315 14.93 -4.50 4.85
CA ILE A 315 14.02 -5.38 5.61
C ILE A 315 14.53 -6.82 5.65
N TYR A 316 15.03 -7.35 4.53
CA TYR A 316 15.62 -8.68 4.47
C TYR A 316 16.89 -8.78 5.32
N GLN A 317 17.78 -7.79 5.25
CA GLN A 317 19.01 -7.74 6.04
C GLN A 317 18.76 -7.59 7.55
N GLY A 318 17.62 -7.00 7.94
CA GLY A 318 17.28 -6.75 9.34
C GLY A 318 18.00 -5.54 9.96
N ASP A 319 18.72 -4.76 9.15
CA ASP A 319 19.46 -3.57 9.57
C ASP A 319 18.63 -2.30 9.34
N TYR A 320 17.62 -2.13 10.19
CA TYR A 320 16.74 -0.96 10.16
C TYR A 320 16.10 -0.69 11.52
N GLU A 321 15.90 0.61 11.78
CA GLU A 321 14.86 1.10 12.67
C GLU A 321 13.62 1.44 11.84
N LEU A 322 12.42 1.21 12.38
CA LEU A 322 11.17 1.46 11.65
C LEU A 322 11.04 2.92 11.23
N GLU A 323 11.57 3.84 12.04
CA GLU A 323 11.59 5.27 11.76
C GLU A 323 12.41 5.63 10.53
N GLU A 324 13.44 4.84 10.20
CA GLU A 324 14.29 5.06 9.03
C GLU A 324 13.71 4.48 7.74
N LEU A 325 12.64 3.69 7.84
CA LEU A 325 11.90 3.13 6.69
C LEU A 325 10.80 4.09 6.20
N GLU A 326 10.84 5.34 6.66
CA GLU A 326 9.86 6.36 6.31
C GLU A 326 10.01 6.76 4.84
N PRO A 327 8.93 6.68 4.03
CA PRO A 327 9.06 6.83 2.58
C PRO A 327 9.63 8.17 2.11
N TYR A 328 9.31 9.29 2.76
CA TYR A 328 9.77 10.62 2.35
C TYR A 328 11.17 10.96 2.87
N LEU A 329 11.59 10.39 3.99
CA LEU A 329 12.97 10.43 4.47
C LEU A 329 13.89 9.70 3.49
N GLN A 330 13.44 8.57 2.93
CA GLN A 330 14.17 7.85 1.88
C GLN A 330 14.30 8.68 0.61
N VAL A 331 13.22 9.35 0.18
CA VAL A 331 13.28 10.29 -0.94
C VAL A 331 14.28 11.41 -0.64
N TYR A 332 14.19 12.04 0.53
CA TYR A 332 15.07 13.14 0.93
C TYR A 332 16.55 12.73 0.87
N ARG A 333 16.91 11.59 1.47
CA ARG A 333 18.30 11.08 1.46
C ARG A 333 18.84 10.75 0.06
N ARG A 334 17.97 10.45 -0.90
CA ARG A 334 18.37 10.18 -2.29
C ARG A 334 18.69 11.45 -3.08
N VAL A 335 18.01 12.54 -2.74
CA VAL A 335 18.05 13.79 -3.51
C VAL A 335 18.91 14.88 -2.86
N GLU A 336 19.44 14.62 -1.67
CA GLU A 336 20.46 15.43 -0.98
C GLU A 336 21.85 15.22 -1.61
#